data_AF-A0A975BCJ5-F1
#
_entry.id   AF-A0A975BCJ5-F1
#
_cell.length_a   1.000
_cell.length_b   1.000
_cell.length_c   1.000
_cell.angle_alpha   90.00
_cell.angle_beta   90.00
_cell.angle_gamma   90.00
#
_symmetry.space_group_name_H-M   'P 1'
#
loop_
_entity.id
_entity.type
_entity.pdbx_description
1 polymer ?
#
loop_
_entity_poly.entity_id
_entity_poly.type
_entity_poly.pdbx_seq_one_letter_code
_entity_poly.pdbx_strand_id
1 'polypeptide(L)'
;MNKNHTKIIYSIFLLLIFIAAFTGCASTDPSKFQKKIEQMPDTDLVNYYHGINDRIKDIDNKVRDEQVLEKNLNKDNSFVQSPFYIGGHGHELVRERELIKKELNKRNIAY
;
A
#
# COMPACT_ATOMS: atom_id res chain seq x y z
N MET A 1 -26.46 43.40 6.11
CA MET A 1 -25.86 42.03 6.05
C MET A 1 -27.02 41.02 6.01
N ASN A 2 -27.18 40.30 4.90
CA ASN A 2 -28.38 39.49 4.65
C ASN A 2 -28.33 38.17 5.45
N LYS A 3 -29.33 37.90 6.30
CA LYS A 3 -29.36 36.75 7.23
C LYS A 3 -29.19 35.39 6.55
N ASN A 4 -29.45 35.31 5.25
CA ASN A 4 -29.30 34.10 4.44
C ASN A 4 -27.83 33.77 4.14
N HIS A 5 -26.96 34.78 3.95
CA HIS A 5 -25.53 34.54 3.73
C HIS A 5 -24.85 34.02 5.00
N THR A 6 -25.29 34.49 6.18
CA THR A 6 -24.75 34.02 7.46
C THR A 6 -25.03 32.54 7.69
N LYS A 7 -26.24 32.06 7.33
CA LYS A 7 -26.61 30.63 7.44
C LYS A 7 -25.78 29.75 6.50
N ILE A 8 -25.57 30.20 5.26
CA ILE A 8 -24.76 29.47 4.27
C ILE A 8 -23.32 29.32 4.77
N ILE A 9 -22.73 30.39 5.33
CA ILE A 9 -21.38 30.36 5.88
C ILE A 9 -21.29 29.36 7.04
N TYR A 10 -22.25 29.34 7.97
CA TYR A 10 -22.26 28.37 9.07
C TYR A 10 -22.40 26.93 8.57
N SER A 11 -23.25 26.67 7.57
CA SER A 11 -23.39 25.33 6.99
C SER A 11 -22.13 24.84 6.28
N ILE A 12 -21.42 25.72 5.56
CA ILE A 12 -20.14 25.39 4.92
C ILE A 12 -19.06 25.11 5.97
N PHE A 13 -19.02 25.90 7.04
CA PHE A 13 -18.05 25.71 8.11
C PHE A 13 -18.26 24.39 8.86
N LEU A 14 -19.52 24.02 9.10
CA LEU A 14 -19.89 22.75 9.75
C LEU A 14 -19.56 21.54 8.86
N LEU A 15 -19.77 21.67 7.53
CA LEU A 15 -19.35 20.65 6.56
C LEU A 15 -17.83 20.44 6.53
N LEU A 16 -17.05 21.53 6.58
CA LEU A 16 -15.58 21.46 6.60
C LEU A 16 -15.05 20.77 7.85
N ILE A 17 -15.65 21.03 9.02
CA ILE A 17 -15.30 20.34 10.27
C ILE A 17 -15.63 18.84 10.17
N PHE A 18 -16.75 18.49 9.54
CA PHE A 18 -17.14 17.09 9.36
C PHE A 18 -16.16 16.35 8.43
N ILE A 19 -15.72 16.97 7.33
CA ILE A 19 -14.71 16.38 6.43
C ILE A 19 -13.36 16.22 7.15
N ALA A 20 -12.96 17.20 7.97
CA ALA A 20 -11.73 17.12 8.76
C ALA A 20 -11.79 16.05 9.86
N ALA A 21 -12.97 15.76 10.41
CA ALA A 21 -13.15 14.67 11.39
C ALA A 21 -13.05 13.29 10.74
N PHE A 22 -13.47 13.15 9.47
CA PHE A 22 -13.41 11.87 8.74
C PHE A 22 -12.03 11.55 8.15
N THR A 23 -11.14 12.54 7.96
CA THR A 23 -9.77 12.28 7.50
C THR A 23 -8.84 11.73 8.59
N GLY A 24 -9.29 11.66 9.85
CA GLY A 24 -8.48 11.23 11.00
C GLY A 24 -8.46 9.74 11.31
N CYS A 25 -9.16 8.88 10.57
CA CYS A 25 -9.41 7.50 11.02
C CYS A 25 -9.15 6.44 9.92
N ALA A 26 -7.92 6.35 9.44
CA ALA A 26 -7.37 5.16 8.76
C ALA A 26 -5.87 5.33 8.49
N SER A 27 -5.07 5.72 9.48
CA SER A 27 -3.61 5.69 9.35
C SER A 27 -3.11 4.30 9.79
N THR A 28 -2.99 3.38 8.83
CA THR A 28 -1.95 2.34 8.90
C THR A 28 -0.62 3.07 8.96
N ASP A 29 -0.19 3.39 10.17
CA ASP A 29 0.88 4.35 10.46
C ASP A 29 2.20 3.85 9.86
N PRO A 30 2.68 4.43 8.74
CA PRO A 30 3.92 4.03 8.09
C PRO A 30 5.10 4.10 9.06
N SER A 31 5.00 4.97 10.06
CA SER A 31 6.06 5.21 11.04
C SER A 31 6.31 4.01 11.96
N LYS A 32 5.29 3.17 12.24
CA LYS A 32 5.46 1.99 13.09
C LYS A 32 6.29 0.91 12.40
N PHE A 33 5.99 0.66 11.12
CA PHE A 33 6.76 -0.31 10.33
C PHE A 33 8.19 0.16 10.09
N GLN A 34 8.38 1.45 9.78
CA GLN A 34 9.70 2.05 9.65
C GLN A 34 10.53 1.89 10.93
N LYS A 35 9.96 2.19 12.10
CA LYS A 35 10.64 1.98 13.41
C LYS A 35 11.01 0.53 13.65
N LYS A 36 10.14 -0.41 13.26
CA LYS A 36 10.43 -1.85 13.37
C LYS A 36 11.61 -2.25 12.50
N ILE A 37 11.67 -1.79 11.25
CA ILE A 37 12.79 -2.05 10.34
C ILE A 37 14.10 -1.48 10.91
N GLU A 38 14.06 -0.26 11.46
CA GLU A 38 15.22 0.39 12.06
C GLU A 38 15.79 -0.37 13.27
N GLN A 39 14.97 -1.15 13.97
CA GLN A 39 15.39 -1.96 15.13
C GLN A 39 15.75 -3.40 14.79
N MET A 40 15.47 -3.83 13.55
CA MET A 40 15.71 -5.20 13.11
C MET A 40 17.21 -5.47 12.92
N PRO A 41 17.73 -6.63 13.35
CA PRO A 41 19.13 -6.99 13.12
C PRO A 41 19.37 -7.24 11.63
N ASP A 42 20.61 -7.06 11.19
CA ASP A 42 20.97 -7.08 9.77
C ASP A 42 20.61 -8.40 9.07
N THR A 43 20.80 -9.53 9.76
CA THR A 43 20.40 -10.86 9.25
C THR A 43 18.90 -10.96 9.01
N ASP A 44 18.09 -10.44 9.94
CA ASP A 44 16.63 -10.45 9.79
C ASP A 44 16.18 -9.49 8.69
N LEU A 45 16.88 -8.36 8.52
CA LEU A 45 16.62 -7.39 7.47
C LEU A 45 16.77 -8.01 6.07
N VAL A 46 17.87 -8.76 5.87
CA VAL A 46 18.16 -9.47 4.62
C VAL A 46 17.18 -10.63 4.40
N ASN A 47 16.92 -11.43 5.44
CA ASN A 47 15.96 -12.53 5.36
C ASN A 47 14.55 -12.03 5.01
N TYR A 48 14.13 -10.92 5.62
CA TYR A 48 12.83 -10.32 5.33
C TYR A 48 12.80 -9.79 3.89
N TYR A 49 13.88 -9.16 3.40
CA TYR A 49 13.96 -8.72 2.00
C TYR A 49 13.77 -9.87 1.01
N HIS A 50 14.47 -11.00 1.20
CA HIS A 50 14.28 -12.19 0.37
C HIS A 50 12.87 -12.75 0.47
N GLY A 51 12.33 -12.86 1.69
CA GLY A 51 10.96 -13.35 1.89
C GLY A 51 9.89 -12.49 1.22
N ILE A 52 10.06 -11.16 1.17
CA ILE A 52 9.15 -10.30 0.39
C ILE A 52 9.28 -10.60 -1.11
N ASN A 53 10.51 -10.72 -1.62
CA ASN A 53 10.73 -10.98 -3.05
C ASN A 53 10.12 -12.33 -3.49
N ASP A 54 10.25 -13.37 -2.66
CA ASP A 54 9.65 -14.67 -2.93
C ASP A 54 8.12 -14.56 -2.98
N ARG A 55 7.51 -13.83 -2.04
CA ARG A 55 6.06 -13.60 -2.04
C ARG A 55 5.57 -12.80 -3.25
N ILE A 56 6.33 -11.77 -3.67
CA ILE A 56 6.03 -11.01 -4.89
C ILE A 56 6.08 -11.93 -6.11
N LYS A 57 7.10 -12.79 -6.20
CA LYS A 57 7.27 -13.75 -7.29
C LYS A 57 6.15 -14.79 -7.32
N ASP A 58 5.71 -15.28 -6.17
CA ASP A 58 4.58 -16.21 -6.07
C ASP A 58 3.27 -15.58 -6.54
N ILE A 59 3.04 -14.31 -6.20
CA ILE A 59 1.87 -13.55 -6.68
C ILE A 59 1.92 -13.40 -8.20
N ASP A 60 3.08 -13.01 -8.74
CA ASP A 60 3.27 -12.84 -10.19
C ASP A 60 3.06 -14.16 -10.95
N ASN A 61 3.61 -15.25 -10.44
CA ASN A 61 3.42 -16.58 -11.01
C ASN A 61 1.94 -16.99 -11.03
N LYS A 62 1.20 -16.77 -9.92
CA LYS A 62 -0.23 -17.08 -9.84
C LYS A 62 -1.06 -16.31 -10.86
N VAL A 63 -0.80 -15.00 -11.00
CA VAL A 63 -1.49 -14.16 -12.00
C VAL A 63 -1.20 -14.66 -13.41
N ARG A 64 0.06 -15.01 -13.70
CA ARG A 64 0.43 -15.55 -15.01
C ARG A 64 -0.28 -16.87 -15.29
N ASP A 65 -0.33 -17.78 -14.31
CA ASP A 65 -0.97 -19.09 -14.47
C ASP A 65 -2.49 -18.95 -14.66
N GLU A 66 -3.14 -18.02 -13.93
CA GLU A 66 -4.56 -17.67 -14.11
C GLU A 66 -4.82 -17.10 -15.51
N GLN A 67 -3.99 -16.18 -15.99
CA GLN A 67 -4.11 -15.61 -17.34
C GLN A 67 -3.95 -16.68 -18.44
N VAL A 68 -3.03 -17.62 -18.27
CA VAL A 68 -2.85 -18.75 -19.21
C VAL A 68 -4.09 -19.64 -19.20
N LEU A 69 -4.67 -19.92 -18.03
CA LEU A 69 -5.89 -20.72 -17.91
C LEU A 69 -7.09 -20.03 -18.58
N GLU A 70 -7.27 -18.72 -18.35
CA GLU A 70 -8.38 -17.94 -18.96
C GLU A 70 -8.25 -17.85 -20.48
N LYS A 71 -7.03 -17.66 -20.99
CA LYS A 71 -6.75 -17.68 -22.43
C LYS A 71 -7.13 -19.02 -23.07
N ASN A 72 -6.88 -20.13 -22.38
CA ASN A 72 -7.25 -21.46 -22.86
C ASN A 72 -8.77 -21.72 -22.82
N LEU A 73 -9.52 -20.94 -22.03
CA LEU A 73 -10.97 -21.08 -21.87
C LEU A 73 -11.77 -20.14 -22.79
N ASN A 74 -11.12 -19.35 -23.67
CA ASN A 74 -11.76 -18.32 -24.50
C ASN A 74 -12.69 -17.38 -23.72
N LYS A 75 -12.40 -17.15 -22.43
CA LYS A 75 -13.12 -16.16 -21.62
C LYS A 75 -12.48 -14.80 -21.86
N ASP A 76 -13.23 -13.90 -22.47
CA ASP A 76 -12.86 -12.50 -22.64
C ASP A 76 -13.04 -11.75 -21.31
N ASN A 77 -12.18 -12.07 -20.33
CA ASN A 77 -12.12 -11.36 -19.06
C ASN A 77 -11.06 -10.25 -19.19
N SER A 78 -11.48 -9.12 -19.74
CA SER A 78 -10.67 -7.90 -19.93
C SER A 78 -10.23 -7.22 -18.61
N PHE A 79 -10.43 -7.85 -17.45
CA PHE A 79 -10.21 -7.23 -16.14
C PHE A 79 -9.63 -8.21 -15.10
N VAL A 80 -8.50 -8.84 -15.41
CA VAL A 80 -7.65 -9.40 -14.35
C VAL A 80 -7.03 -8.23 -13.60
N GLN A 81 -7.61 -7.88 -12.46
CA GLN A 81 -7.15 -6.78 -11.63
C GLN A 81 -5.75 -7.12 -11.09
N SER A 82 -4.72 -6.41 -11.54
CA SER A 82 -3.34 -6.66 -11.14
C SER A 82 -3.21 -6.59 -9.61
N PRO A 83 -2.68 -7.62 -8.93
CA PRO A 83 -2.58 -7.64 -7.46
C PRO A 83 -1.69 -6.53 -6.89
N PHE A 84 -0.98 -5.81 -7.76
CA PHE A 84 -0.14 -4.65 -7.44
C PHE A 84 -0.88 -3.29 -7.56
N TYR A 85 -2.22 -3.28 -7.68
CA TYR A 85 -3.01 -2.05 -7.63
C TYR A 85 -2.87 -1.35 -6.26
N ILE A 86 -3.04 -0.02 -6.21
CA ILE A 86 -2.90 0.77 -4.97
C ILE A 86 -3.93 0.30 -3.93
N GLY A 87 -3.46 -0.14 -2.77
CA GLY A 87 -4.30 -0.73 -1.71
C GLY A 87 -4.52 -2.24 -1.84
N GLY A 88 -3.93 -2.87 -2.87
CA GLY A 88 -3.85 -4.32 -2.99
C GLY A 88 -2.66 -4.90 -2.22
N HIS A 89 -2.76 -6.20 -1.90
CA HIS A 89 -1.75 -6.93 -1.14
C HIS A 89 -0.36 -6.92 -1.80
N GLY A 90 -0.31 -7.02 -3.14
CA GLY A 90 0.95 -6.93 -3.88
C GLY A 90 1.59 -5.54 -3.78
N HIS A 91 0.77 -4.48 -3.77
CA HIS A 91 1.25 -3.10 -3.60
C HIS A 91 1.83 -2.87 -2.20
N GLU A 92 1.22 -3.43 -1.16
CA GLU A 92 1.77 -3.37 0.21
C GLU A 92 3.13 -4.06 0.29
N LEU A 93 3.28 -5.24 -0.30
CA LEU A 93 4.56 -5.96 -0.34
C LEU A 93 5.65 -5.17 -1.07
N VAL A 94 5.32 -4.56 -2.22
CA VAL A 94 6.27 -3.71 -2.94
C VAL A 94 6.67 -2.51 -2.08
N ARG A 95 5.71 -1.87 -1.40
CA ARG A 95 6.00 -0.76 -0.48
C ARG A 95 6.90 -1.19 0.68
N GLU A 96 6.63 -2.33 1.31
CA GLU A 96 7.48 -2.88 2.38
C GLU A 96 8.90 -3.15 1.88
N ARG A 97 9.03 -3.73 0.67
CA ARG A 97 10.33 -4.02 0.05
C ARG A 97 11.16 -2.75 -0.11
N GLU A 98 10.56 -1.66 -0.60
CA GLU A 98 11.29 -0.40 -0.79
C GLU A 98 11.76 0.21 0.54
N LEU A 99 10.98 0.08 1.62
CA LEU A 99 11.39 0.55 2.95
C LEU A 99 12.55 -0.26 3.51
N ILE A 100 12.52 -1.59 3.36
CA ILE A 100 13.62 -2.46 3.78
C ILE A 100 14.87 -2.22 2.93
N LYS A 101 14.71 -2.11 1.61
CA LYS A 101 15.80 -1.78 0.69
C LYS A 101 16.49 -0.47 1.08
N LYS A 102 15.70 0.54 1.48
CA LYS A 102 16.21 1.82 1.96
C LYS A 102 17.03 1.67 3.23
N GLU A 103 16.58 0.86 4.19
CA GLU A 103 17.35 0.61 5.43
C GLU A 103 18.62 -0.21 5.17
N LEU A 104 18.55 -1.25 4.33
CA LEU A 104 19.72 -2.04 3.93
C LEU A 104 20.81 -1.17 3.28
N ASN A 105 20.40 -0.29 2.34
CA ASN A 105 21.31 0.67 1.70
C ASN A 105 21.88 1.66 2.72
N LYS A 106 21.07 2.18 3.65
CA LYS A 106 21.52 3.08 4.71
C LYS A 106 22.58 2.45 5.61
N ARG A 107 22.52 1.14 5.83
CA ARG A 107 23.48 0.37 6.63
C ARG A 107 24.66 -0.20 5.83
N ASN A 108 24.69 0.00 4.51
CA ASN A 108 25.67 -0.60 3.59
C ASN A 108 25.72 -2.14 3.65
N ILE A 109 24.56 -2.78 3.83
CA ILE A 109 24.42 -4.24 3.84
C ILE A 109 24.16 -4.72 2.41
N ALA A 110 24.81 -5.81 1.99
CA ALA A 110 24.52 -6.49 0.72
C ALA A 110 23.35 -7.46 0.88
N TYR A 111 22.47 -7.52 -0.13
CA TYR A 111 21.22 -8.27 -0.12
C TYR A 111 20.79 -8.66 -1.55
#